data_AF-A0AAV0KWI3-F1
#
_entry.id   AF-A0AAV0KWI3-F1
#
_cell.length_a   1.000
_cell.length_b   1.000
_cell.length_c   1.000
_cell.angle_alpha   90.00
_cell.angle_beta   90.00
_cell.angle_gamma   90.00
#
_symmetry.space_group_name_H-M   'P 1'
#
loop_
_entity.id
_entity.type
_entity.pdbx_description
1 polymer ?
#
loop_
_entity_poly.entity_id
_entity_poly.type
_entity_poly.pdbx_seq_one_letter_code
_entity_poly.pdbx_strand_id
1 'polypeptide(L)'
;MEASSSSPSSSSSVTVATGDRFRLHDRLELLEFADKYVVKSFESPNRGFSISREDGDIQPLDGADVDPPVRPYRTSTIYGVAGTIRLVAVSALQRGTEIFHFRRSKNLVHDTPFQLSYSSADNAVLQLGSLQKRDEAYFMNLLRIVESTPGLYYSYDTDITLNLQRRCKLTDGWMAKPIWKQADPRFVWNRNLLEDLIEAKCYHVGTRMWRRGANLQGDTANSIETEQLLETEGFRSSFLQFRGSVPLLWEQIVDLSYKPRLRIIDNEQTPKVVERHFLDLSQRYGDVVAVDLTDKHGDEGLLSAAYANEMKTLPSVRYCSFDFHHFCSNSNFDKLQILYDQVSEDFEKQG
;
A
#
# COMPACT_ATOMS: atom_id res chain seq x y z
N MET A 1 71.41 5.48 -21.50
CA MET A 1 72.03 4.93 -20.27
C MET A 1 71.42 5.70 -19.11
N GLU A 2 70.28 5.26 -18.59
CA GLU A 2 70.14 4.23 -17.54
C GLU A 2 70.91 4.56 -16.26
N ALA A 3 70.16 4.91 -15.20
CA ALA A 3 70.07 4.21 -13.90
C ALA A 3 69.23 5.09 -12.93
N SER A 4 68.00 4.73 -12.50
CA SER A 4 67.66 4.01 -11.24
C SER A 4 68.52 4.43 -10.03
N SER A 5 68.02 4.72 -8.81
CA SER A 5 66.75 4.50 -8.11
C SER A 5 66.81 5.15 -6.71
N SER A 6 65.72 5.71 -6.17
CA SER A 6 65.41 5.68 -4.72
C SER A 6 63.98 6.17 -4.45
N SER A 7 63.13 5.27 -3.98
CA SER A 7 61.73 5.49 -3.59
C SER A 7 61.60 6.24 -2.26
N PRO A 8 60.55 7.03 -2.04
CA PRO A 8 60.07 7.36 -0.70
C PRO A 8 58.75 6.66 -0.36
N SER A 9 58.81 5.93 0.76
CA SER A 9 57.77 5.71 1.79
C SER A 9 56.29 5.70 1.40
N SER A 10 55.70 4.51 1.57
CA SER A 10 54.27 4.20 1.61
C SER A 10 53.48 5.11 2.55
N SER A 11 52.56 5.90 1.99
CA SER A 11 51.44 6.48 2.73
C SER A 11 50.42 5.38 3.06
N SER A 12 50.33 5.02 4.33
CA SER A 12 49.30 4.14 4.88
C SER A 12 47.91 4.71 4.59
N SER A 13 47.20 4.11 3.63
CA SER A 13 45.78 4.32 3.43
C SER A 13 45.04 3.77 4.64
N VAL A 14 44.46 4.67 5.44
CA VAL A 14 43.50 4.33 6.47
C VAL A 14 42.30 3.68 5.79
N THR A 15 42.26 2.35 5.79
CA THR A 15 41.05 1.58 5.49
C THR A 15 40.02 1.92 6.56
N VAL A 16 39.12 2.83 6.24
CA VAL A 16 37.86 2.99 6.97
C VAL A 16 37.13 1.66 6.86
N ALA A 17 37.05 0.95 7.98
CA ALA A 17 36.28 -0.27 8.09
C ALA A 17 34.85 0.03 7.61
N THR A 18 34.47 -0.55 6.47
CA THR A 18 33.10 -0.52 5.99
C THR A 18 32.27 -1.28 7.01
N GLY A 19 31.61 -0.53 7.90
CA GLY A 19 30.55 -1.05 8.74
C GLY A 19 29.59 -1.85 7.87
N ASP A 20 29.22 -3.01 8.39
CA ASP A 20 28.37 -4.01 7.79
C ASP A 20 27.12 -3.37 7.17
N ARG A 21 27.16 -3.09 5.86
CA ARG A 21 26.02 -2.46 5.17
C ARG A 21 24.86 -3.44 5.22
N PHE A 22 23.69 -2.97 5.64
CA PHE A 22 22.44 -3.72 5.61
C PHE A 22 22.27 -4.35 4.21
N ARG A 23 22.31 -5.68 4.15
CA ARG A 23 22.13 -6.44 2.91
C ARG A 23 20.68 -6.92 2.90
N LEU A 24 19.90 -6.38 1.97
CA LEU A 24 18.56 -6.86 1.69
C LEU A 24 18.67 -8.26 1.05
N HIS A 25 17.92 -9.21 1.56
CA HIS A 25 17.96 -10.59 1.08
C HIS A 25 16.63 -10.93 0.38
N ASP A 26 16.71 -11.30 -0.89
CA ASP A 26 15.53 -11.51 -1.73
C ASP A 26 14.87 -12.89 -1.49
N ARG A 27 15.62 -13.81 -0.87
CA ARG A 27 15.20 -15.17 -0.55
C ARG A 27 15.43 -15.46 0.93
N LEU A 28 14.34 -15.76 1.62
CA LEU A 28 14.33 -16.10 3.03
C LEU A 28 13.77 -17.52 3.22
N GLU A 29 14.15 -18.15 4.32
CA GLU A 29 13.63 -19.41 4.77
C GLU A 29 12.74 -19.18 6.00
N LEU A 30 11.49 -19.64 5.91
CA LEU A 30 10.53 -19.68 7.01
C LEU A 30 10.52 -21.09 7.59
N LEU A 31 10.97 -21.21 8.83
CA LEU A 31 10.88 -22.42 9.63
C LEU A 31 9.71 -22.27 10.60
N GLU A 32 8.81 -23.25 10.57
CA GLU A 32 7.64 -23.24 11.44
C GLU A 32 7.82 -24.27 12.57
N PHE A 33 7.78 -23.78 13.81
CA PHE A 33 7.79 -24.59 15.04
C PHE A 33 6.45 -24.45 15.76
N ALA A 34 6.21 -25.31 16.76
CA ALA A 34 4.95 -25.31 17.51
C ALA A 34 4.75 -24.03 18.35
N ASP A 35 5.85 -23.42 18.79
CA ASP A 35 5.94 -22.27 19.68
C ASP A 35 6.34 -20.97 18.98
N LYS A 36 7.09 -21.06 17.86
CA LYS A 36 7.61 -19.89 17.14
C LYS A 36 7.69 -20.06 15.63
N TYR A 37 7.85 -18.94 14.94
CA TYR A 37 8.30 -18.86 13.57
C TYR A 37 9.73 -18.35 13.54
N VAL A 38 10.59 -18.94 12.72
CA VAL A 38 11.97 -18.47 12.52
C VAL A 38 12.13 -18.08 11.06
N VAL A 39 12.49 -16.83 10.80
CA VAL A 39 12.75 -16.30 9.46
C VAL A 39 14.23 -16.00 9.35
N LYS A 40 14.93 -16.67 8.44
CA LYS A 40 16.37 -16.46 8.22
C LYS A 40 16.70 -16.29 6.75
N SER A 41 17.79 -15.58 6.47
CA SER A 41 18.28 -15.42 5.11
C SER A 41 18.87 -16.72 4.58
N PHE A 42 18.60 -17.03 3.30
CA PHE A 42 19.23 -18.16 2.62
C PHE A 42 20.75 -17.95 2.44
N GLU A 43 21.18 -16.71 2.20
CA GLU A 43 22.59 -16.38 1.97
C GLU A 43 23.38 -16.25 3.28
N SER A 44 22.71 -15.82 4.35
CA SER A 44 23.30 -15.58 5.65
C SER A 44 22.40 -16.16 6.75
N PRO A 45 22.51 -17.46 7.06
CA PRO A 45 21.61 -18.13 8.02
C PRO A 45 21.59 -17.51 9.42
N ASN A 46 22.65 -16.77 9.79
CA ASN A 46 22.78 -16.07 11.07
C ASN A 46 22.04 -14.73 11.10
N ARG A 47 21.42 -14.31 9.98
CA ARG A 47 20.67 -13.06 9.87
C ARG A 47 19.19 -13.36 9.68
N GLY A 48 18.38 -12.79 10.58
CA GLY A 48 16.94 -12.99 10.59
C GLY A 48 16.34 -12.62 11.94
N PHE A 49 15.16 -13.17 12.22
CA PHE A 49 14.45 -12.99 13.47
C PHE A 49 13.51 -14.17 13.74
N SER A 50 13.17 -14.36 15.01
CA SER A 50 12.13 -15.28 15.45
C SER A 50 10.91 -14.49 15.92
N ILE A 51 9.72 -15.06 15.73
CA ILE A 51 8.43 -14.52 16.18
C ILE A 51 7.79 -15.57 17.07
N SER A 52 7.53 -15.21 18.32
CA SER A 52 6.78 -16.07 19.24
C SER A 52 5.30 -16.14 18.84
N ARG A 53 4.71 -17.34 18.87
CA ARG A 53 3.29 -17.52 18.52
C ARG A 53 2.34 -17.08 19.63
N GLU A 54 2.80 -17.08 20.88
CA GLU A 54 1.96 -16.82 22.05
C GLU A 54 1.66 -15.33 22.23
N ASP A 55 2.69 -14.49 22.14
CA ASP A 55 2.62 -13.05 22.39
C ASP A 55 2.89 -12.22 21.13
N GLY A 56 3.50 -12.81 20.10
CA GLY A 56 3.92 -12.11 18.89
C GLY A 56 5.25 -11.36 19.06
N ASP A 57 6.01 -11.65 20.12
CA ASP A 57 7.28 -10.98 20.36
C ASP A 57 8.30 -11.33 19.28
N ILE A 58 9.04 -10.33 18.82
CA ILE A 58 9.99 -10.44 17.71
C ILE A 58 11.40 -10.29 18.27
N GLN A 59 12.20 -11.34 18.16
CA GLN A 59 13.55 -11.37 18.69
C GLN A 59 14.58 -11.61 17.57
N PRO A 60 15.77 -11.02 17.62
CA PRO A 60 16.85 -11.38 16.71
C PRO A 60 17.23 -12.85 16.92
N LEU A 61 17.72 -13.52 15.86
CA LEU A 61 18.11 -14.92 15.95
C LEU A 61 19.20 -15.13 17.03
N ASP A 62 19.00 -16.14 17.85
CA ASP A 62 20.04 -16.67 18.72
C ASP A 62 20.76 -17.87 18.08
N GLY A 63 21.81 -18.37 18.74
CA GLY A 63 22.57 -19.53 18.24
C GLY A 63 21.74 -20.82 18.15
N ALA A 64 20.65 -20.93 18.91
CA ALA A 64 19.74 -22.06 18.89
C ALA A 64 18.70 -21.95 17.76
N ASP A 65 18.47 -20.75 17.20
CA ASP A 65 17.60 -20.54 16.04
C ASP A 65 18.30 -20.82 14.70
N VAL A 66 19.62 -20.61 14.65
CA VAL A 66 20.42 -20.89 13.45
C VAL A 66 20.49 -22.39 13.19
N ASP A 67 20.80 -23.17 14.24
CA ASP A 67 20.85 -24.64 14.25
C ASP A 67 19.85 -25.19 15.29
N PRO A 68 18.57 -25.34 14.91
CA PRO A 68 17.54 -25.70 15.86
C PRO A 68 17.71 -27.13 16.38
N PRO A 69 17.64 -27.34 17.72
CA PRO A 69 17.76 -28.68 18.32
C PRO A 69 16.57 -29.58 17.97
N VAL A 70 15.43 -28.98 17.62
CA VAL A 70 14.21 -29.64 17.19
C VAL A 70 14.02 -29.38 15.71
N ARG A 71 13.56 -30.38 14.94
CA ARG A 71 13.25 -30.17 13.53
C ARG A 71 11.95 -29.37 13.39
N PRO A 72 11.91 -28.35 12.51
CA PRO A 72 10.67 -27.66 12.20
C PRO A 72 9.67 -28.63 11.55
N TYR A 73 8.37 -28.41 11.79
CA TYR A 73 7.34 -29.25 11.17
C TYR A 73 7.15 -28.89 9.69
N ARG A 74 7.49 -27.64 9.31
CA ARG A 74 7.43 -27.15 7.94
C ARG A 74 8.56 -26.16 7.69
N THR A 75 9.10 -26.25 6.48
CA THR A 75 10.12 -25.34 5.96
C THR A 75 9.66 -24.84 4.61
N SER A 76 9.60 -23.52 4.45
CA SER A 76 9.10 -22.88 3.23
C SER A 76 10.05 -21.77 2.79
N THR A 77 10.32 -21.69 1.49
CA THR A 77 11.01 -20.53 0.91
C THR A 77 10.01 -19.39 0.74
N ILE A 78 10.35 -18.22 1.29
CA ILE A 78 9.56 -16.99 1.19
C ILE A 78 10.41 -15.88 0.58
N TYR A 79 9.73 -14.86 0.06
CA TYR A 79 10.32 -13.69 -0.57
C TYR A 79 9.86 -12.46 0.21
N GLY A 80 10.06 -12.46 1.53
CA GLY A 80 9.66 -11.36 2.39
C GLY A 80 8.45 -11.65 3.28
N VAL A 81 8.42 -10.92 4.39
CA VAL A 81 7.38 -10.99 5.42
C VAL A 81 6.48 -9.77 5.24
N ALA A 82 5.20 -10.01 4.99
CA ALA A 82 4.21 -8.95 4.79
C ALA A 82 3.74 -8.37 6.14
N GLY A 83 3.82 -9.14 7.22
CA GLY A 83 3.53 -8.69 8.57
C GLY A 83 2.95 -9.78 9.47
N THR A 84 2.54 -9.40 10.66
CA THR A 84 1.91 -10.27 11.65
C THR A 84 0.49 -9.80 11.97
N ILE A 85 -0.39 -10.73 12.30
CA ILE A 85 -1.69 -10.40 12.89
C ILE A 85 -1.89 -11.26 14.14
N ARG A 86 -2.47 -10.65 15.18
CA ARG A 86 -2.89 -11.36 16.38
C ARG A 86 -4.39 -11.58 16.30
N LEU A 87 -4.79 -12.85 16.20
CA LEU A 87 -6.19 -13.22 16.25
C LEU A 87 -6.55 -13.52 17.71
N VAL A 88 -7.52 -12.77 18.24
CA VAL A 88 -8.04 -12.98 19.59
C VAL A 88 -9.19 -13.97 19.49
N ALA A 89 -8.99 -15.20 19.98
CA ALA A 89 -10.10 -16.05 20.36
C ALA A 89 -10.87 -15.36 21.51
N VAL A 90 -12.19 -15.34 21.45
CA VAL A 90 -13.09 -14.58 22.34
C VAL A 90 -12.91 -14.92 23.85
N SER A 91 -12.19 -15.98 24.19
CA SER A 91 -11.72 -16.26 25.55
C SER A 91 -10.19 -16.14 25.64
N ALA A 92 -9.73 -15.29 26.55
CA ALA A 92 -8.38 -14.76 26.73
C ALA A 92 -7.21 -15.76 26.98
N LEU A 93 -7.28 -17.03 26.56
CA LEU A 93 -6.22 -18.01 26.84
C LEU A 93 -5.42 -18.50 25.62
N GLN A 94 -5.82 -18.19 24.39
CA GLN A 94 -5.01 -18.52 23.21
C GLN A 94 -5.02 -17.33 22.25
N ARG A 95 -3.96 -16.52 22.32
CA ARG A 95 -3.61 -15.57 21.28
C ARG A 95 -2.66 -16.30 20.36
N GLY A 96 -3.07 -16.50 19.10
CA GLY A 96 -2.20 -17.00 18.06
C GLY A 96 -1.73 -15.84 17.22
N THR A 97 -0.41 -15.63 17.15
CA THR A 97 0.19 -14.75 16.15
C THR A 97 0.31 -15.50 14.84
N GLU A 98 -0.25 -14.97 13.77
CA GLU A 98 -0.13 -15.50 12.42
C GLU A 98 0.79 -14.63 11.57
N ILE A 99 1.65 -15.27 10.78
CA ILE A 99 2.64 -14.60 9.94
C ILE A 99 2.18 -14.60 8.48
N PHE A 100 2.09 -13.40 7.90
CA PHE A 100 1.90 -13.22 6.46
C PHE A 100 3.24 -13.08 5.76
N HIS A 101 3.40 -13.78 4.66
CA HIS A 101 4.63 -13.82 3.89
C HIS A 101 4.35 -13.98 2.40
N PHE A 102 5.29 -13.56 1.57
CA PHE A 102 5.17 -13.66 0.13
C PHE A 102 5.80 -14.96 -0.39
N ARG A 103 5.07 -15.69 -1.24
CA ARG A 103 5.56 -16.87 -1.95
C ARG A 103 5.52 -16.63 -3.45
N ARG A 104 6.42 -17.27 -4.18
CA ARG A 104 6.33 -17.32 -5.64
C ARG A 104 5.26 -18.34 -6.03
N SER A 105 4.30 -17.93 -6.86
CA SER A 105 3.32 -18.87 -7.42
C SER A 105 4.03 -19.97 -8.20
N LYS A 106 3.67 -21.23 -7.95
CA LYS A 106 4.28 -22.41 -8.60
C LYS A 106 3.79 -22.63 -10.03
N ASN A 107 2.82 -21.84 -10.50
CA ASN A 107 2.22 -21.99 -11.81
C ASN A 107 2.63 -20.82 -12.72
N LEU A 108 3.25 -21.18 -13.84
CA LEU A 108 3.68 -20.39 -14.99
C LEU A 108 5.14 -19.90 -15.06
N VAL A 109 5.66 -20.11 -16.26
CA VAL A 109 6.97 -19.76 -16.80
C VAL A 109 6.95 -18.25 -17.09
N HIS A 110 7.90 -17.52 -16.50
CA HIS A 110 8.11 -16.06 -16.53
C HIS A 110 7.27 -15.19 -15.55
N ASP A 111 8.01 -14.40 -14.76
CA ASP A 111 7.60 -13.24 -13.96
C ASP A 111 6.20 -13.25 -13.36
N THR A 112 5.93 -14.27 -12.55
CA THR A 112 4.72 -14.32 -11.73
C THR A 112 4.79 -13.31 -10.58
N PRO A 113 3.69 -12.58 -10.28
CA PRO A 113 3.62 -11.74 -9.10
C PRO A 113 3.74 -12.59 -7.84
N PHE A 114 4.37 -12.04 -6.80
CA PHE A 114 4.43 -12.66 -5.49
C PHE A 114 3.03 -12.78 -4.91
N GLN A 115 2.66 -13.98 -4.46
CA GLN A 115 1.38 -14.24 -3.81
C GLN A 115 1.52 -14.07 -2.30
N LEU A 116 0.61 -13.33 -1.69
CA LEU A 116 0.48 -13.24 -0.25
C LEU A 116 -0.07 -14.56 0.29
N SER A 117 0.65 -15.19 1.21
CA SER A 117 0.21 -16.37 1.95
C SER A 117 0.36 -16.13 3.44
N TYR A 118 -0.36 -16.92 4.24
CA TYR A 118 -0.21 -16.95 5.69
C TYR A 118 0.13 -18.36 6.16
N SER A 119 0.91 -18.47 7.23
CA SER A 119 1.07 -19.73 7.96
C SER A 119 0.25 -19.66 9.24
N SER A 120 -0.55 -20.70 9.49
CA SER A 120 -1.38 -20.86 10.68
C SER A 120 -1.08 -22.17 11.39
N ALA A 121 -1.26 -22.20 12.71
CA ALA A 121 -1.10 -23.42 13.49
C ALA A 121 -2.27 -24.38 13.23
N ASP A 122 -2.01 -25.52 12.59
CA ASP A 122 -3.01 -26.59 12.44
C ASP A 122 -3.40 -27.25 13.79
N ASN A 123 -2.74 -26.89 14.91
CA ASN A 123 -2.72 -27.70 16.13
C ASN A 123 -3.26 -27.03 17.42
N ALA A 124 -4.11 -26.01 17.32
CA ALA A 124 -4.79 -25.45 18.50
C ALA A 124 -6.32 -25.57 18.45
N VAL A 125 -6.88 -26.59 17.79
CA VAL A 125 -8.30 -26.97 18.00
C VAL A 125 -8.42 -27.84 19.25
N LEU A 126 -7.92 -27.35 20.40
CA LEU A 126 -8.17 -28.00 21.68
C LEU A 126 -9.30 -27.25 22.40
N GLN A 127 -10.48 -27.87 22.32
CA GLN A 127 -11.70 -27.55 23.09
C GLN A 127 -12.25 -26.12 22.96
N LEU A 128 -12.40 -25.63 21.73
CA LEU A 128 -13.19 -24.42 21.49
C LEU A 128 -14.70 -24.69 21.62
N GLY A 129 -15.42 -23.78 22.28
CA GLY A 129 -16.88 -23.74 22.32
C GLY A 129 -17.52 -23.51 20.94
N SER A 130 -18.81 -23.80 20.80
CA SER A 130 -19.53 -23.74 19.51
C SER A 130 -19.50 -22.35 18.83
N LEU A 131 -19.59 -21.27 19.61
CA LEU A 131 -19.47 -19.90 19.10
C LEU A 131 -18.04 -19.59 18.62
N GLN A 132 -17.03 -20.09 19.34
CA GLN A 132 -15.62 -19.83 19.02
C GLN A 132 -15.21 -20.49 17.70
N LYS A 133 -15.69 -21.72 17.45
CA LYS A 133 -15.50 -22.40 16.16
C LYS A 133 -16.11 -21.62 14.99
N ARG A 134 -17.20 -20.89 15.24
CA ARG A 134 -17.88 -20.08 14.21
C ARG A 134 -17.09 -18.80 13.90
N ASP A 135 -16.58 -18.12 14.93
CA ASP A 135 -15.78 -16.91 14.77
C ASP A 135 -14.42 -17.22 14.13
N GLU A 136 -13.74 -18.28 14.57
CA GLU A 136 -12.48 -18.74 13.98
C GLU A 136 -12.68 -19.11 12.49
N ALA A 137 -13.71 -19.89 12.18
CA ALA A 137 -14.03 -20.23 10.79
C ALA A 137 -14.33 -18.97 9.95
N TYR A 138 -14.98 -17.97 10.54
CA TYR A 138 -15.24 -16.69 9.88
C TYR A 138 -13.94 -15.93 9.58
N PHE A 139 -13.04 -15.78 10.55
CA PHE A 139 -11.75 -15.13 10.35
C PHE A 139 -10.87 -15.88 9.35
N MET A 140 -10.82 -17.21 9.43
CA MET A 140 -10.10 -18.04 8.47
C MET A 140 -10.64 -17.88 7.04
N ASN A 141 -11.96 -17.73 6.89
CA ASN A 141 -12.55 -17.44 5.59
C ASN A 141 -12.14 -16.05 5.07
N LEU A 142 -12.10 -15.02 5.93
CA LEU A 142 -11.61 -13.69 5.55
C LEU A 142 -10.14 -13.74 5.11
N LEU A 143 -9.29 -14.48 5.82
CA LEU A 143 -7.88 -14.66 5.46
C LEU A 143 -7.70 -15.33 4.10
N ARG A 144 -8.51 -16.35 3.79
CA ARG A 144 -8.51 -16.99 2.47
C ARG A 144 -8.91 -16.03 1.35
N ILE A 145 -9.89 -15.15 1.61
CA ILE A 145 -10.28 -14.12 0.64
C ILE A 145 -9.11 -13.17 0.38
N VAL A 146 -8.38 -12.76 1.43
CA VAL A 146 -7.19 -11.93 1.31
C VAL A 146 -6.07 -12.62 0.52
N GLU A 147 -5.77 -13.89 0.81
CA GLU A 147 -4.74 -14.69 0.08
C GLU A 147 -5.09 -14.91 -1.41
N SER A 148 -6.40 -14.99 -1.71
CA SER A 148 -6.89 -15.11 -3.09
C SER A 148 -7.08 -13.78 -3.80
N THR A 149 -6.86 -12.65 -3.12
CA THR A 149 -7.03 -11.32 -3.72
C THR A 149 -5.88 -11.06 -4.70
N PRO A 150 -6.15 -10.98 -6.02
CA PRO A 150 -5.12 -10.62 -6.97
C PRO A 150 -4.77 -9.13 -6.88
N GLY A 151 -3.58 -8.75 -7.34
CA GLY A 151 -3.21 -7.35 -7.51
C GLY A 151 -2.43 -6.72 -6.35
N LEU A 152 -1.92 -7.52 -5.42
CA LEU A 152 -0.89 -7.07 -4.48
C LEU A 152 0.50 -7.22 -5.13
N TYR A 153 1.24 -6.13 -5.20
CA TYR A 153 2.57 -6.08 -5.78
C TYR A 153 3.55 -5.48 -4.76
N TYR A 154 4.83 -5.79 -4.89
CA TYR A 154 5.92 -5.10 -4.20
C TYR A 154 7.21 -5.23 -5.02
N SER A 155 8.20 -4.39 -4.74
CA SER A 155 9.55 -4.48 -5.30
C SER A 155 10.59 -4.22 -4.22
N TYR A 156 11.73 -4.90 -4.28
CA TYR A 156 12.86 -4.72 -3.36
C TYR A 156 13.67 -3.47 -3.69
N ASP A 157 13.83 -3.18 -4.98
CA ASP A 157 14.72 -2.13 -5.47
C ASP A 157 14.01 -0.78 -5.61
N THR A 158 12.68 -0.79 -5.61
CA THR A 158 11.88 0.37 -5.96
C THR A 158 10.63 0.45 -5.11
N ASP A 159 10.44 1.62 -4.49
CA ASP A 159 9.18 1.95 -3.84
C ASP A 159 8.09 2.18 -4.89
N ILE A 160 7.18 1.21 -5.00
CA ILE A 160 6.01 1.28 -5.89
C ILE A 160 4.82 2.04 -5.28
N THR A 161 4.92 2.46 -4.02
CA THR A 161 3.90 3.31 -3.38
C THR A 161 4.06 4.79 -3.78
N LEU A 162 5.18 5.13 -4.39
CA LEU A 162 5.47 6.46 -4.89
C LEU A 162 5.51 6.46 -6.43
N ASN A 163 4.85 7.43 -7.03
CA ASN A 163 5.00 7.69 -8.47
C ASN A 163 6.42 8.17 -8.81
N LEU A 164 6.81 8.03 -10.08
CA LEU A 164 8.14 8.38 -10.58
C LEU A 164 8.49 9.83 -10.31
N GLN A 165 7.55 10.77 -10.48
CA GLN A 165 7.79 12.19 -10.25
C GLN A 165 8.23 12.46 -8.81
N ARG A 166 7.54 11.87 -7.83
CA ARG A 166 7.92 12.00 -6.41
C ARG A 166 9.25 11.33 -6.13
N ARG A 167 9.49 10.15 -6.69
CA ARG A 167 10.77 9.45 -6.55
C ARG A 167 11.95 10.29 -7.05
N CYS A 168 11.80 10.98 -8.18
CA CYS A 168 12.84 11.86 -8.72
C CYS A 168 13.00 13.16 -7.92
N LYS A 169 11.96 13.63 -7.20
CA LYS A 169 12.03 14.81 -6.34
C LYS A 169 12.60 14.53 -4.95
N LEU A 170 12.70 13.26 -4.53
CA LEU A 170 13.35 12.91 -3.27
C LEU A 170 14.83 13.26 -3.36
N THR A 171 15.31 14.10 -2.44
CA THR A 171 16.73 14.45 -2.35
C THR A 171 17.56 13.21 -1.99
N ASP A 172 18.82 13.13 -2.43
CA ASP A 172 19.71 11.99 -2.17
C ASP A 172 19.76 11.56 -0.67
N GLY A 173 19.54 12.50 0.26
CA GLY A 173 19.46 12.23 1.69
C GLY A 173 18.18 11.52 2.16
N TRP A 174 17.08 11.58 1.41
CA TRP A 174 15.87 10.79 1.69
C TRP A 174 16.04 9.32 1.32
N MET A 175 16.80 9.03 0.26
CA MET A 175 17.15 7.66 -0.14
C MET A 175 17.96 6.89 0.93
N ALA A 176 18.58 7.59 1.88
CA ALA A 176 19.27 6.98 3.02
C ALA A 176 18.31 6.46 4.11
N LYS A 177 17.03 6.87 4.10
CA LYS A 177 16.02 6.32 5.02
C LYS A 177 15.56 4.94 4.54
N PRO A 178 15.14 4.03 5.42
CA PRO A 178 14.54 2.77 4.98
C PRO A 178 13.27 3.03 4.16
N ILE A 179 13.01 2.20 3.15
CA ILE A 179 11.90 2.36 2.17
C ILE A 179 10.55 2.57 2.88
N TRP A 180 10.28 1.83 3.96
CA TRP A 180 9.02 1.95 4.69
C TRP A 180 8.76 3.35 5.30
N LYS A 181 9.82 4.14 5.58
CA LYS A 181 9.69 5.53 6.05
C LYS A 181 9.41 6.52 4.91
N GLN A 182 9.71 6.13 3.67
CA GLN A 182 9.53 6.95 2.48
C GLN A 182 8.18 6.68 1.80
N ALA A 183 7.63 5.48 2.00
CA ALA A 183 6.41 5.01 1.39
C ALA A 183 5.19 5.92 1.66
N ASP A 184 4.34 6.08 0.64
CA ASP A 184 3.08 6.81 0.78
C ASP A 184 2.11 5.97 1.60
N PRO A 185 1.69 6.42 2.80
CA PRO A 185 0.84 5.66 3.71
C PRO A 185 -0.49 5.22 3.07
N ARG A 186 -0.98 5.91 2.03
CA ARG A 186 -2.24 5.61 1.35
C ARG A 186 -2.18 4.33 0.52
N PHE A 187 -0.99 3.94 0.07
CA PHE A 187 -0.79 2.79 -0.82
C PHE A 187 -0.07 1.61 -0.14
N VAL A 188 0.30 1.73 1.14
CA VAL A 188 0.86 0.63 1.93
C VAL A 188 -0.28 -0.24 2.47
N TRP A 189 -0.69 -1.25 1.69
CA TRP A 189 -1.80 -2.14 2.04
C TRP A 189 -1.58 -2.91 3.36
N ASN A 190 -0.36 -3.39 3.59
CA ASN A 190 0.00 -4.17 4.78
C ASN A 190 0.43 -3.32 5.98
N ARG A 191 0.17 -2.01 5.99
CA ARG A 191 0.66 -1.11 7.05
C ARG A 191 0.29 -1.59 8.45
N ASN A 192 -0.96 -2.00 8.65
CA ASN A 192 -1.46 -2.51 9.93
C ASN A 192 -0.80 -3.83 10.34
N LEU A 193 -0.40 -4.67 9.37
CA LEU A 193 0.32 -5.93 9.62
C LEU A 193 1.79 -5.68 9.96
N LEU A 194 2.34 -4.56 9.47
CA LEU A 194 3.73 -4.16 9.69
C LEU A 194 3.95 -3.43 11.02
N GLU A 195 2.90 -3.06 11.76
CA GLU A 195 3.03 -2.26 12.98
C GLU A 195 3.97 -2.90 14.01
N ASP A 196 3.85 -4.21 14.23
CA ASP A 196 4.70 -4.96 15.16
C ASP A 196 6.16 -5.08 14.65
N LEU A 197 6.39 -5.01 13.33
CA LEU A 197 7.73 -5.10 12.72
C LEU A 197 8.46 -3.74 12.65
N ILE A 198 7.72 -2.63 12.66
CA ILE A 198 8.26 -1.29 12.34
C ILE A 198 8.48 -0.41 13.59
N GLU A 199 7.92 -0.78 14.74
CA GLU A 199 8.08 -0.11 16.05
C GLU A 199 7.84 1.43 16.08
N ALA A 200 7.25 2.01 15.04
CA ALA A 200 7.04 3.46 14.93
C ALA A 200 5.56 3.86 14.83
N LYS A 201 5.05 4.46 15.91
CA LYS A 201 3.78 5.22 15.95
C LYS A 201 3.76 6.28 14.83
N CYS A 202 2.88 6.12 13.85
CA CYS A 202 2.40 7.21 12.98
C CYS A 202 0.93 6.98 12.60
N TYR A 203 0.11 7.94 13.02
CA TYR A 203 -1.34 8.00 13.10
C TYR A 203 -2.16 7.54 11.88
N HIS A 204 -3.31 6.96 12.23
CA HIS A 204 -4.59 6.79 11.52
C HIS A 204 -4.59 6.51 10.01
N VAL A 205 -4.73 5.23 9.67
CA VAL A 205 -5.48 4.82 8.47
C VAL A 205 -6.96 4.79 8.86
N GLY A 206 -7.79 5.58 8.19
CA GLY A 206 -9.24 5.50 8.33
C GLY A 206 -9.71 4.11 7.91
N THR A 207 -10.40 3.41 8.80
CA THR A 207 -11.13 2.18 8.47
C THR A 207 -12.05 2.46 7.27
N ARG A 208 -12.14 1.54 6.31
CA ARG A 208 -13.21 1.53 5.29
C ARG A 208 -14.55 1.33 6.01
N MET A 209 -15.06 2.38 6.62
CA MET A 209 -16.28 2.37 7.43
C MET A 209 -17.33 3.17 6.69
N TRP A 210 -18.13 2.49 5.86
CA TRP A 210 -19.42 2.91 5.26
C TRP A 210 -19.53 4.28 4.55
N ARG A 211 -18.49 5.11 4.56
CA ARG A 211 -18.43 6.44 3.95
C ARG A 211 -17.75 6.34 2.60
N ARG A 212 -18.44 6.82 1.57
CA ARG A 212 -17.93 6.89 0.21
C ARG A 212 -17.35 8.27 -0.12
N GLY A 213 -17.67 9.33 0.63
CA GLY A 213 -17.11 10.67 0.45
C GLY A 213 -15.77 10.92 1.15
N ALA A 214 -15.51 12.19 1.47
CA ALA A 214 -14.34 12.63 2.22
C ALA A 214 -14.51 12.46 3.73
N ASN A 215 -13.39 12.39 4.46
CA ASN A 215 -13.34 12.58 5.90
C ASN A 215 -13.13 14.08 6.26
N LEU A 216 -13.13 14.42 7.54
CA LEU A 216 -12.90 15.81 8.00
C LEU A 216 -11.48 16.35 7.71
N GLN A 217 -10.54 15.47 7.36
CA GLN A 217 -9.17 15.84 6.99
C GLN A 217 -9.03 16.13 5.49
N GLY A 218 -10.03 15.83 4.66
CA GLY A 218 -9.95 15.98 3.20
C GLY A 218 -9.53 14.70 2.46
N ASP A 219 -9.38 13.57 3.16
CA ASP A 219 -9.07 12.30 2.49
C ASP A 219 -10.34 11.70 1.89
N THR A 220 -10.31 11.44 0.58
CA THR A 220 -11.42 10.82 -0.14
C THR A 220 -11.30 9.31 -0.16
N ALA A 221 -12.45 8.62 0.02
CA ALA A 221 -12.51 7.19 -0.23
C ALA A 221 -12.25 6.87 -1.71
N ASN A 222 -11.91 5.61 -2.00
CA ASN A 222 -11.64 5.12 -3.36
C ASN A 222 -10.59 5.94 -4.14
N SER A 223 -9.64 6.54 -3.43
CA SER A 223 -8.48 7.22 -4.02
C SER A 223 -7.57 6.21 -4.71
N ILE A 224 -7.29 6.44 -5.99
CA ILE A 224 -6.48 5.60 -6.87
C ILE A 224 -5.54 6.52 -7.66
N GLU A 225 -4.25 6.19 -7.67
CA GLU A 225 -3.26 6.73 -8.59
C GLU A 225 -3.04 5.71 -9.71
N THR A 226 -3.20 6.14 -10.96
CA THR A 226 -2.86 5.34 -12.15
C THR A 226 -1.66 6.00 -12.82
N GLU A 227 -0.54 5.28 -12.87
CA GLU A 227 0.69 5.76 -13.49
C GLU A 227 1.01 4.93 -14.73
N GLN A 228 1.20 5.59 -15.87
CA GLN A 228 1.69 4.99 -17.10
C GLN A 228 3.15 5.37 -17.31
N LEU A 229 4.02 4.37 -17.37
CA LEU A 229 5.45 4.54 -17.60
C LEU A 229 5.80 4.21 -19.05
N LEU A 230 6.62 5.05 -19.69
CA LEU A 230 7.18 4.81 -21.01
C LEU A 230 8.70 4.98 -20.94
N GLU A 231 9.43 3.99 -21.45
CA GLU A 231 10.88 4.05 -21.57
C GLU A 231 11.26 3.84 -23.05
N THR A 232 12.00 4.78 -23.62
CA THR A 232 12.40 4.75 -25.04
C THR A 232 13.73 5.47 -25.20
N GLU A 233 14.70 4.83 -25.86
CA GLU A 233 16.00 5.41 -26.19
C GLU A 233 16.74 6.03 -24.99
N GLY A 234 16.58 5.45 -23.79
CA GLY A 234 17.18 5.96 -22.55
C GLY A 234 16.43 7.12 -21.89
N PHE A 235 15.34 7.59 -22.49
CA PHE A 235 14.40 8.51 -21.86
C PHE A 235 13.33 7.73 -21.10
N ARG A 236 12.94 8.25 -19.94
CA ARG A 236 11.86 7.69 -19.11
C ARG A 236 10.82 8.77 -18.84
N SER A 237 9.58 8.48 -19.20
CA SER A 237 8.43 9.35 -18.99
C SER A 237 7.41 8.68 -18.09
N SER A 238 6.67 9.48 -17.33
CA SER A 238 5.56 9.03 -16.49
C SER A 238 4.37 9.96 -16.70
N PHE A 239 3.19 9.36 -16.88
CA PHE A 239 1.92 10.04 -16.95
C PHE A 239 1.03 9.55 -15.80
N LEU A 240 0.57 10.48 -14.95
CA LEU A 240 -0.17 10.16 -13.74
C LEU A 240 -1.61 10.68 -13.82
N GLN A 241 -2.56 9.83 -13.44
CA GLN A 241 -3.96 10.20 -13.26
C GLN A 241 -4.42 9.87 -11.84
N PHE A 242 -5.08 10.82 -11.19
CA PHE A 242 -5.71 10.62 -9.89
C PHE A 242 -7.22 10.45 -10.07
N ARG A 243 -7.79 9.43 -9.42
CA ARG A 243 -9.23 9.20 -9.33
C ARG A 243 -9.62 9.02 -7.88
N GLY A 244 -10.68 9.69 -7.43
CA GLY A 244 -11.21 9.53 -6.09
C GLY A 244 -12.72 9.74 -6.05
N SER A 245 -13.32 9.47 -4.91
CA SER A 245 -14.70 9.89 -4.65
C SER A 245 -14.83 11.42 -4.59
N VAL A 246 -16.02 11.93 -4.87
CA VAL A 246 -16.36 13.36 -4.71
C VAL A 246 -16.01 13.83 -3.29
N PRO A 247 -15.22 14.91 -3.12
CA PRO A 247 -14.65 15.34 -1.84
C PRO A 247 -15.63 16.05 -0.90
N LEU A 248 -16.89 15.61 -0.89
CA LEU A 248 -17.92 16.09 0.01
C LEU A 248 -18.10 15.13 1.20
N LEU A 249 -18.72 15.61 2.27
CA LEU A 249 -19.18 14.75 3.36
C LEU A 249 -20.49 14.07 2.93
N TRP A 250 -20.39 12.85 2.43
CA TRP A 250 -21.55 12.07 2.00
C TRP A 250 -21.36 10.58 2.27
N GLU A 251 -22.49 9.90 2.37
CA GLU A 251 -22.56 8.47 2.62
C GLU A 251 -23.62 7.81 1.75
N GLN A 252 -23.45 6.51 1.56
CA GLN A 252 -24.40 5.67 0.85
C GLN A 252 -24.67 4.48 1.74
N ILE A 253 -25.81 4.54 2.45
CA ILE A 253 -26.20 3.52 3.40
C ILE A 253 -26.67 2.31 2.60
N VAL A 254 -25.94 1.20 2.72
CA VAL A 254 -26.28 -0.04 2.02
C VAL A 254 -27.56 -0.61 2.63
N ASP A 255 -28.59 -0.77 1.79
CA ASP A 255 -29.83 -1.47 2.09
C ASP A 255 -30.01 -2.64 1.09
N LEU A 256 -31.15 -3.34 1.15
CA LEU A 256 -31.48 -4.41 0.18
C LEU A 256 -31.88 -3.87 -1.20
N SER A 257 -31.78 -2.56 -1.43
CA SER A 257 -32.15 -1.94 -2.71
C SER A 257 -31.04 -2.15 -3.75
N TYR A 258 -31.44 -2.24 -5.02
CA TYR A 258 -30.50 -2.38 -6.15
C TYR A 258 -29.49 -1.21 -6.23
N LYS A 259 -29.95 0.02 -5.98
CA LYS A 259 -29.11 1.22 -5.85
C LYS A 259 -29.43 1.90 -4.51
N PRO A 260 -28.58 1.72 -3.48
CA PRO A 260 -28.82 2.34 -2.18
C PRO A 260 -28.77 3.87 -2.27
N ARG A 261 -29.63 4.54 -1.51
CA ARG A 261 -29.78 6.00 -1.57
C ARG A 261 -28.53 6.73 -1.08
N LEU A 262 -28.22 7.84 -1.75
CA LEU A 262 -27.14 8.71 -1.37
C LEU A 262 -27.64 9.78 -0.40
N ARG A 263 -26.87 10.04 0.66
CA ARG A 263 -27.15 11.10 1.63
C ARG A 263 -25.95 12.04 1.76
N ILE A 264 -26.13 13.29 1.37
CA ILE A 264 -25.18 14.37 1.64
C ILE A 264 -25.36 14.80 3.10
N ILE A 265 -24.26 14.92 3.83
CA ILE A 265 -24.25 15.33 5.22
C ILE A 265 -24.01 16.85 5.21
N ASP A 266 -25.05 17.61 5.56
CA ASP A 266 -24.89 19.05 5.73
C ASP A 266 -24.03 19.33 6.97
N ASN A 267 -22.91 20.01 6.76
CA ASN A 267 -21.92 20.29 7.77
C ASN A 267 -21.14 21.54 7.38
N GLU A 268 -21.02 22.47 8.32
CA GLU A 268 -20.32 23.75 8.16
C GLU A 268 -18.84 23.59 7.78
N GLN A 269 -18.24 22.42 8.05
CA GLN A 269 -16.85 22.12 7.71
C GLN A 269 -16.67 21.65 6.26
N THR A 270 -17.75 21.34 5.52
CA THR A 270 -17.65 20.82 4.15
C THR A 270 -16.80 21.69 3.22
N PRO A 271 -16.94 23.03 3.19
CA PRO A 271 -16.08 23.87 2.34
C PRO A 271 -14.60 23.74 2.68
N LYS A 272 -14.27 23.69 3.98
CA LYS A 272 -12.89 23.49 4.46
C LYS A 272 -12.34 22.11 4.12
N VAL A 273 -13.19 21.09 4.08
CA VAL A 273 -12.81 19.72 3.68
C VAL A 273 -12.44 19.68 2.21
N VAL A 274 -13.25 20.30 1.35
CA VAL A 274 -12.97 20.39 -0.10
C VAL A 274 -11.71 21.21 -0.36
N GLU A 275 -11.56 22.35 0.34
CA GLU A 275 -10.34 23.18 0.26
C GLU A 275 -9.08 22.39 0.66
N ARG A 276 -9.11 21.70 1.82
CA ARG A 276 -7.99 20.85 2.27
C ARG A 276 -7.65 19.78 1.25
N HIS A 277 -8.66 19.11 0.69
CA HIS A 277 -8.47 18.08 -0.32
C HIS A 277 -7.70 18.61 -1.52
N PHE A 278 -8.12 19.74 -2.08
CA PHE A 278 -7.48 20.31 -3.26
C PHE A 278 -6.13 20.96 -2.98
N LEU A 279 -5.96 21.61 -1.82
CA LEU A 279 -4.65 22.11 -1.41
C LEU A 279 -3.63 20.97 -1.32
N ASP A 280 -4.04 19.84 -0.77
CA ASP A 280 -3.21 18.65 -0.68
C ASP A 280 -2.90 18.06 -2.07
N LEU A 281 -3.89 17.93 -2.96
CA LEU A 281 -3.64 17.49 -4.35
C LEU A 281 -2.68 18.46 -5.06
N SER A 282 -2.88 19.77 -4.92
CA SER A 282 -2.05 20.77 -5.58
C SER A 282 -0.61 20.78 -5.04
N GLN A 283 -0.43 20.57 -3.74
CA GLN A 283 0.90 20.43 -3.16
C GLN A 283 1.63 19.17 -3.67
N ARG A 284 0.88 18.09 -3.94
CA ARG A 284 1.44 16.80 -4.36
C ARG A 284 1.75 16.74 -5.86
N TYR A 285 0.83 17.22 -6.70
CA TYR A 285 0.87 17.02 -8.16
C TYR A 285 1.07 18.33 -8.94
N GLY A 286 0.89 19.49 -8.32
CA GLY A 286 0.95 20.79 -8.98
C GLY A 286 -0.42 21.27 -9.42
N ASP A 287 -0.57 21.68 -10.67
CA ASP A 287 -1.85 22.17 -11.19
C ASP A 287 -2.85 21.02 -11.31
N VAL A 288 -4.08 21.24 -10.83
CA VAL A 288 -5.12 20.21 -10.76
C VAL A 288 -6.31 20.59 -11.63
N VAL A 289 -6.71 19.67 -12.51
CA VAL A 289 -7.95 19.73 -13.27
C VAL A 289 -8.92 18.70 -12.69
N ALA A 290 -9.98 19.16 -12.04
CA ALA A 290 -11.03 18.33 -11.48
C ALA A 290 -12.10 18.04 -12.54
N VAL A 291 -12.13 16.80 -13.04
CA VAL A 291 -13.14 16.34 -14.00
C VAL A 291 -14.25 15.59 -13.26
N ASP A 292 -15.46 16.13 -13.25
CA ASP A 292 -16.66 15.52 -12.70
C ASP A 292 -17.47 14.82 -13.80
N LEU A 293 -17.53 13.48 -13.72
CA LEU A 293 -18.23 12.60 -14.67
C LEU A 293 -19.57 12.07 -14.14
N THR A 294 -20.06 12.58 -13.00
CA THR A 294 -21.29 12.05 -12.38
C THR A 294 -22.53 12.28 -13.24
N ASP A 295 -23.49 11.36 -13.14
CA ASP A 295 -24.84 11.55 -13.70
C ASP A 295 -25.46 12.82 -13.09
N LYS A 296 -26.07 13.66 -13.92
CA LYS A 296 -26.73 14.90 -13.48
C LYS A 296 -28.19 14.66 -13.07
N HIS A 297 -28.67 13.41 -13.13
CA HIS A 297 -30.00 13.01 -12.71
C HIS A 297 -30.02 12.27 -11.35
N GLY A 298 -31.17 12.31 -10.69
CA GLY A 298 -31.40 11.61 -9.42
C GLY A 298 -30.48 12.07 -8.28
N ASP A 299 -30.18 11.15 -7.37
CA ASP A 299 -29.36 11.42 -6.17
C ASP A 299 -27.90 11.82 -6.53
N GLU A 300 -27.35 11.30 -7.62
CA GLU A 300 -26.01 11.67 -8.11
C GLU A 300 -26.00 13.10 -8.65
N GLY A 301 -27.08 13.54 -9.29
CA GLY A 301 -27.23 14.93 -9.73
C GLY A 301 -27.21 15.93 -8.58
N LEU A 302 -27.81 15.57 -7.43
CA LEU A 302 -27.74 16.39 -6.21
C LEU A 302 -26.31 16.48 -5.68
N LEU A 303 -25.58 15.36 -5.66
CA LEU A 303 -24.16 15.34 -5.26
C LEU A 303 -23.31 16.19 -6.21
N SER A 304 -23.54 16.07 -7.51
CA SER A 304 -22.84 16.84 -8.54
C SER A 304 -23.09 18.34 -8.41
N ALA A 305 -24.35 18.74 -8.17
CA ALA A 305 -24.70 20.14 -7.96
C ALA A 305 -24.06 20.71 -6.70
N ALA A 306 -24.06 19.96 -5.60
CA ALA A 306 -23.37 20.34 -4.38
C ALA A 306 -21.86 20.50 -4.62
N TYR A 307 -21.25 19.56 -5.34
CA TYR A 307 -19.82 19.62 -5.64
C TYR A 307 -19.47 20.81 -6.52
N ALA A 308 -20.24 21.06 -7.58
CA ALA A 308 -20.08 22.22 -8.44
C ALA A 308 -20.24 23.54 -7.67
N ASN A 309 -21.07 23.59 -6.61
CA ASN A 309 -21.20 24.77 -5.77
C ASN A 309 -19.93 25.02 -4.94
N GLU A 310 -19.37 23.98 -4.31
CA GLU A 310 -18.12 24.09 -3.57
C GLU A 310 -16.96 24.48 -4.48
N MET A 311 -16.88 23.92 -5.69
CA MET A 311 -15.80 24.23 -6.65
C MET A 311 -15.80 25.69 -7.12
N LYS A 312 -16.94 26.40 -7.11
CA LYS A 312 -16.97 27.84 -7.39
C LYS A 312 -16.20 28.67 -6.37
N THR A 313 -16.04 28.15 -5.14
CA THR A 313 -15.30 28.81 -4.06
C THR A 313 -13.79 28.59 -4.17
N LEU A 314 -13.33 27.69 -5.05
CA LEU A 314 -11.93 27.32 -5.25
C LEU A 314 -11.45 27.74 -6.65
N PRO A 315 -11.19 29.03 -6.90
CA PRO A 315 -10.78 29.52 -8.22
C PRO A 315 -9.39 29.03 -8.66
N SER A 316 -8.60 28.49 -7.73
CA SER A 316 -7.28 27.91 -8.01
C SER A 316 -7.35 26.56 -8.72
N VAL A 317 -8.51 25.91 -8.76
CA VAL A 317 -8.68 24.57 -9.35
C VAL A 317 -9.60 24.65 -10.56
N ARG A 318 -9.14 24.12 -11.69
CA ARG A 318 -9.95 24.04 -12.91
C ARG A 318 -11.00 22.95 -12.75
N TYR A 319 -12.28 23.31 -12.69
CA TYR A 319 -13.39 22.36 -12.60
C TYR A 319 -14.12 22.16 -13.94
N CYS A 320 -14.12 20.94 -14.45
CA CYS A 320 -14.84 20.54 -15.66
C CYS A 320 -15.94 19.53 -15.29
N SER A 321 -17.19 19.87 -15.60
CA SER A 321 -18.34 18.98 -15.36
C SER A 321 -18.84 18.43 -16.70
N PHE A 322 -18.90 17.11 -16.82
CA PHE A 322 -19.31 16.40 -18.02
C PHE A 322 -20.27 15.25 -17.68
N ASP A 323 -21.50 15.30 -18.19
CA ASP A 323 -22.48 14.23 -17.95
C ASP A 323 -22.17 13.00 -18.81
N PHE A 324 -21.37 12.08 -18.27
CA PHE A 324 -20.94 10.90 -19.00
C PHE A 324 -22.11 10.03 -19.47
N HIS A 325 -23.16 9.87 -18.66
CA HIS A 325 -24.29 9.01 -18.98
C HIS A 325 -25.15 9.60 -20.09
N HIS A 326 -25.34 10.92 -20.10
CA HIS A 326 -26.04 11.60 -21.18
C HIS A 326 -25.27 11.54 -22.49
N PHE A 327 -23.99 11.92 -22.46
CA PHE A 327 -23.19 12.04 -23.68
C PHE A 327 -22.77 10.67 -24.24
N CYS A 328 -22.28 9.75 -23.42
CA CYS A 328 -21.74 8.46 -23.85
C CYS A 328 -22.72 7.28 -23.72
N SER A 329 -24.03 7.57 -23.77
CA SER A 329 -25.06 6.51 -23.77
C SER A 329 -24.83 5.51 -24.91
N ASN A 330 -25.11 4.23 -24.63
CA ASN A 330 -24.87 3.10 -25.54
C ASN A 330 -23.39 2.84 -25.92
N SER A 331 -22.42 3.25 -25.09
CA SER A 331 -20.97 3.07 -25.35
C SER A 331 -20.46 3.81 -26.58
N ASN A 332 -21.13 4.92 -26.96
CA ASN A 332 -20.62 5.81 -27.99
C ASN A 332 -19.55 6.73 -27.38
N PHE A 333 -18.29 6.38 -27.61
CA PHE A 333 -17.12 7.10 -27.10
C PHE A 333 -16.67 8.25 -28.00
N ASP A 334 -17.29 8.46 -29.17
CA ASP A 334 -16.90 9.53 -30.10
C ASP A 334 -17.05 10.92 -29.45
N LYS A 335 -17.98 11.03 -28.50
CA LYS A 335 -18.23 12.26 -27.74
C LYS A 335 -17.24 12.50 -26.60
N LEU A 336 -16.33 11.58 -26.32
CA LEU A 336 -15.20 11.85 -25.42
C LEU A 336 -14.27 12.90 -26.00
N GLN A 337 -14.24 13.06 -27.33
CA GLN A 337 -13.49 14.15 -27.96
C GLN A 337 -13.96 15.52 -27.46
N ILE A 338 -15.26 15.69 -27.20
CA ILE A 338 -15.82 16.94 -26.65
C ILE A 338 -15.25 17.22 -25.26
N LEU A 339 -15.12 16.18 -24.42
CA LEU A 339 -14.49 16.32 -23.12
C LEU A 339 -13.01 16.66 -23.29
N TYR A 340 -12.29 15.93 -24.16
CA TYR A 340 -10.87 16.17 -24.43
C TYR A 340 -10.63 17.61 -24.88
N ASP A 341 -11.41 18.12 -25.83
CA ASP A 341 -11.29 19.49 -26.35
C ASP A 341 -11.52 20.56 -25.26
N GLN A 342 -12.27 20.25 -24.19
CA GLN A 342 -12.48 21.17 -23.06
C GLN A 342 -11.31 21.25 -22.07
N VAL A 343 -10.45 20.24 -22.08
CA VAL A 343 -9.34 20.09 -21.12
C VAL A 343 -7.97 20.02 -21.80
N SER A 344 -7.92 19.94 -23.14
CA SER A 344 -6.69 19.77 -23.92
C SER A 344 -5.68 20.88 -23.66
N GLU A 345 -6.14 22.14 -23.62
CA GLU A 345 -5.27 23.27 -23.28
C GLU A 345 -4.68 23.17 -21.86
N ASP A 346 -5.41 22.57 -20.93
CA ASP A 346 -4.93 22.37 -19.56
C ASP A 346 -3.92 21.22 -19.51
N PHE A 347 -4.13 20.15 -20.29
CA PHE A 347 -3.16 19.06 -20.45
C PHE A 347 -1.85 19.54 -21.09
N GLU A 348 -1.92 20.33 -22.16
CA GLU A 348 -0.73 20.86 -22.84
C GLU A 348 0.10 21.79 -21.95
N LYS A 349 -0.54 22.53 -21.04
CA LYS A 349 0.18 23.35 -20.04
C LYS A 349 0.92 22.51 -19.00
N GLN A 350 0.40 21.32 -18.69
CA GLN A 350 0.96 20.45 -17.66
C GLN A 350 2.13 19.60 -18.14
N GLY A 351 2.34 19.51 -19.47
CA GLY A 351 3.47 18.82 -20.10
C GLY A 351 3.08 17.48 -20.67
#